data_AF-A0A919MP58-F1
#
_entry.id   AF-A0A919MP58-F1
#
_cell.length_a   1.000
_cell.length_b   1.000
_cell.length_c   1.000
_cell.angle_alpha   90.00
_cell.angle_beta   90.00
_cell.angle_gamma   90.00
#
_symmetry.space_group_name_H-M   'P 1'
#
loop_
_entity.id
_entity.type
_entity.pdbx_description
1 polymer ?
#
loop_
_entity_poly.entity_id
_entity_poly.type
_entity_poly.pdbx_seq_one_letter_code
_entity_poly.pdbx_strand_id
1 'polypeptide(L)'
;MKITSATATHRRLMATVVAAALGVVSLPAPSAAQPTAAAWRDVVVTGADAEGAARAVLAAGGQVVSLLPVVRGVAARLPRHTTLDPAWSVAPQREITVAEAETPEGTAGATTVRQMLGLAADGDEGRGVTVAVVDTGVADVPDLAGQVAARVDLTGTGAGDGYGHGTFMAGLIAATGAASAGAYRGVAPGAKLVDVKVADADGRTDLITVLRGLQWVSDHRDDVQVLNLSLSSNSPLPYQIDPLTQALESLWHQGVVVVVPSGNDGPGTGSVTSPGNDPLLLTAGGLDAAGTAARGDDVVGVWSGRGPTWQGDAKPDLVAAGGHVVSLAAPGSVVDRGNPRARVGDGYFRGSGTSMAAAVTSAVIADVLAVQPRLRPDAVKNLLVSEAYASPGLSRASGGGAGGLDALAVLAAAPRWHAGKAQQQYDADTATVGRDAKRWAAFTEALVDGDEQSADQAWRKLTPASRDWAARAWAQLDPAARAWAARAWADADWSARAWADGEWAARAWAARAWAARAWASDDWAARAWADADWSARAWAADDWAARAWAADRWNARAWAWLPAS
;
A
#
# COMPACT_ATOMS: atom_id res chain seq x y z
N MET A 1 8.65 68.92 10.63
CA MET A 1 7.19 69.05 10.44
C MET A 1 6.97 69.43 8.97
N LYS A 2 6.35 68.51 8.20
CA LYS A 2 6.00 68.49 6.75
C LYS A 2 6.88 69.26 5.74
N ILE A 3 7.22 68.59 4.63
CA ILE A 3 6.71 68.84 3.25
C ILE A 3 7.60 68.09 2.23
N THR A 4 6.98 67.10 1.53
CA THR A 4 7.09 66.65 0.10
C THR A 4 8.40 66.79 -0.69
N SER A 5 8.75 66.03 -1.74
CA SER A 5 8.33 64.77 -2.38
C SER A 5 9.22 64.60 -3.62
N ALA A 6 9.63 63.36 -3.91
CA ALA A 6 9.77 62.76 -5.25
C ALA A 6 10.80 63.27 -6.31
N THR A 7 11.56 62.27 -6.79
CA THR A 7 12.03 61.99 -8.17
C THR A 7 13.16 62.81 -8.80
N ALA A 8 14.28 62.13 -9.15
CA ALA A 8 14.55 61.70 -10.53
C ALA A 8 15.99 61.16 -10.70
N THR A 9 16.11 60.18 -11.59
CA THR A 9 17.23 59.27 -11.83
C THR A 9 18.13 59.74 -12.99
N HIS A 10 19.36 59.20 -13.04
CA HIS A 10 20.33 59.09 -14.16
C HIS A 10 21.48 60.12 -14.26
N ARG A 11 22.72 59.62 -14.08
CA ARG A 11 23.88 60.01 -14.91
C ARG A 11 24.92 58.89 -15.00
N ARG A 12 25.28 58.58 -16.25
CA ARG A 12 26.24 57.60 -16.73
C ARG A 12 27.69 58.12 -16.59
N LEU A 13 28.69 57.24 -16.59
CA LEU A 13 29.63 56.96 -17.71
C LEU A 13 31.04 56.56 -17.25
N MET A 14 31.53 55.53 -17.92
CA MET A 14 32.88 54.98 -17.92
C MET A 14 33.96 55.99 -18.36
N ALA A 15 35.17 55.82 -17.84
CA ALA A 15 36.40 56.28 -18.48
C ALA A 15 37.41 55.13 -18.50
N THR A 16 37.67 54.63 -19.70
CA THR A 16 38.65 53.62 -20.06
C THR A 16 39.98 54.32 -20.35
N VAL A 17 41.08 53.92 -19.71
CA VAL A 17 42.44 54.15 -20.22
C VAL A 17 43.20 52.83 -20.12
N VAL A 18 43.60 52.33 -21.28
CA VAL A 18 44.39 51.12 -21.49
C VAL A 18 45.87 51.48 -21.34
N ALA A 19 46.56 50.79 -20.44
CA ALA A 19 48.02 50.69 -20.44
C ALA A 19 48.39 49.22 -20.26
N ALA A 20 48.70 48.56 -21.37
CA ALA A 20 49.24 47.21 -21.40
C ALA A 20 50.76 47.29 -21.54
N ALA A 21 51.50 46.72 -20.58
CA ALA A 21 52.80 46.11 -20.85
C ALA A 21 53.30 45.25 -19.67
N LEU A 22 53.51 43.98 -20.00
CA LEU A 22 54.53 43.05 -19.49
C LEU A 22 54.25 42.37 -18.15
N GLY A 23 53.76 41.14 -18.29
CA GLY A 23 53.51 40.19 -17.22
C GLY A 23 54.78 39.63 -16.59
N VAL A 24 54.75 39.58 -15.27
CA VAL A 24 55.45 38.57 -14.47
C VAL A 24 54.39 37.52 -14.15
N VAL A 25 54.58 36.30 -14.65
CA VAL A 25 53.74 35.14 -14.26
C VAL A 25 54.08 34.81 -12.82
N SER A 26 53.36 35.40 -11.87
CA SER A 26 53.25 34.85 -10.52
C SER A 26 52.20 33.74 -10.59
N LEU A 27 52.65 32.48 -10.56
CA LEU A 27 51.75 31.36 -10.31
C LEU A 27 51.04 31.62 -8.97
N PRO A 28 49.70 31.67 -8.91
CA PRO A 28 49.03 31.65 -7.63
C PRO A 28 49.44 30.36 -6.92
N ALA A 29 49.89 30.47 -5.67
CA ALA A 29 50.02 29.31 -4.80
C ALA A 29 48.73 28.49 -4.91
N PRO A 30 48.79 27.15 -4.95
CA PRO A 30 47.57 26.36 -4.97
C PRO A 30 46.76 26.79 -3.76
N SER A 31 45.65 27.48 -4.00
CA SER A 31 44.63 27.65 -2.98
C SER A 31 44.30 26.23 -2.58
N ALA A 32 44.69 25.83 -1.36
CA ALA A 32 44.22 24.59 -0.79
C ALA A 32 42.71 24.63 -0.99
N ALA A 33 42.18 23.75 -1.83
CA ALA A 33 40.76 23.62 -1.99
C ALA A 33 40.26 23.39 -0.56
N GLN A 34 39.48 24.34 -0.04
CA GLN A 34 38.70 24.07 1.16
C GLN A 34 37.97 22.77 0.85
N PRO A 35 38.09 21.72 1.67
CA PRO A 35 37.40 20.48 1.40
C PRO A 35 35.94 20.87 1.21
N THR A 36 35.42 20.66 0.00
CA THR A 36 34.02 20.91 -0.31
C THR A 36 33.27 20.13 0.75
N ALA A 37 32.57 20.84 1.65
CA ALA A 37 31.84 20.21 2.74
C ALA A 37 31.04 19.06 2.12
N ALA A 38 31.40 17.82 2.46
CA ALA A 38 30.89 16.66 1.76
C ALA A 38 29.37 16.77 1.75
N ALA A 39 28.77 16.94 0.58
CA ALA A 39 27.35 17.18 0.52
C ALA A 39 26.68 15.90 1.04
N TRP A 40 25.85 16.01 2.07
CA TRP A 40 25.24 14.88 2.77
C TRP A 40 23.91 14.49 2.09
N ARG A 41 23.45 13.27 2.36
CA ARG A 41 22.11 12.76 2.05
C ARG A 41 21.51 12.07 3.28
N ASP A 42 20.24 12.35 3.56
CA ASP A 42 19.47 11.64 4.57
C ASP A 42 18.93 10.32 3.97
N VAL A 43 19.10 9.22 4.70
CA VAL A 43 18.76 7.87 4.25
C VAL A 43 18.22 7.04 5.41
N VAL A 44 17.50 5.97 5.07
CA VAL A 44 17.19 4.87 5.97
C VAL A 44 18.02 3.67 5.55
N VAL A 45 18.81 3.14 6.47
CA VAL A 45 19.65 1.95 6.24
C VAL A 45 19.04 0.78 7.00
N THR A 46 18.62 -0.27 6.29
CA THR A 46 18.02 -1.47 6.88
C THR A 46 18.84 -2.71 6.56
N GLY A 47 18.74 -3.75 7.41
CA GLY A 47 19.44 -4.99 7.18
C GLY A 47 19.21 -6.02 8.28
N ALA A 48 20.29 -6.60 8.80
CA ALA A 48 20.20 -7.65 9.81
C ALA A 48 19.69 -7.16 11.16
N ASP A 49 20.16 -6.00 11.63
CA ASP A 49 19.78 -5.40 12.91
C ASP A 49 20.16 -3.92 12.93
N ALA A 50 19.54 -3.17 13.84
CA ALA A 50 19.72 -1.73 13.95
C ALA A 50 21.14 -1.36 14.39
N GLU A 51 21.77 -2.10 15.33
CA GLU A 51 23.13 -1.78 15.77
C GLU A 51 24.18 -2.06 14.67
N GLY A 52 23.98 -3.08 13.86
CA GLY A 52 24.79 -3.42 12.71
C GLY A 52 24.68 -2.37 11.62
N ALA A 53 23.46 -1.92 11.31
CA ALA A 53 23.25 -0.81 10.39
C ALA A 53 23.93 0.48 10.89
N ALA A 54 23.84 0.76 12.20
CA ALA A 54 24.53 1.89 12.83
C ALA A 54 26.06 1.79 12.66
N ARG A 55 26.65 0.62 12.95
CA ARG A 55 28.09 0.38 12.78
C ARG A 55 28.51 0.55 11.32
N ALA A 56 27.72 0.05 10.37
CA ALA A 56 27.99 0.20 8.94
C ALA A 56 27.98 1.67 8.50
N VAL A 57 26.99 2.44 8.95
CA VAL A 57 26.90 3.88 8.70
C VAL A 57 28.13 4.61 9.25
N LEU A 58 28.50 4.37 10.51
CA LEU A 58 29.65 5.02 11.15
C LEU A 58 30.98 4.65 10.48
N ALA A 59 31.17 3.37 10.13
CA ALA A 59 32.38 2.90 9.42
C ALA A 59 32.53 3.54 8.04
N ALA A 60 31.42 3.89 7.40
CA ALA A 60 31.40 4.55 6.10
C ALA A 60 31.51 6.09 6.18
N GLY A 61 31.84 6.65 7.36
CA GLY A 61 31.95 8.09 7.60
C GLY A 61 30.60 8.80 7.71
N GLY A 62 29.52 8.04 7.89
CA GLY A 62 28.17 8.53 8.11
C GLY A 62 27.88 8.99 9.54
N GLN A 63 26.70 9.56 9.74
CA GLN A 63 26.17 9.92 11.06
C GLN A 63 24.84 9.20 11.29
N VAL A 64 24.68 8.59 12.45
CA VAL A 64 23.41 7.97 12.85
C VAL A 64 22.52 9.04 13.47
N VAL A 65 21.31 9.18 12.93
CA VAL A 65 20.31 10.18 13.32
C VAL A 65 19.26 9.59 14.28
N SER A 66 18.90 8.32 14.09
CA SER A 66 18.02 7.58 14.98
C SER A 66 18.25 6.08 14.80
N LEU A 67 18.22 5.33 15.90
CA LEU A 67 17.99 3.89 15.82
C LEU A 67 16.51 3.64 15.49
N LEU A 68 16.26 2.68 14.60
CA LEU A 68 14.92 2.25 14.22
C LEU A 68 14.83 0.71 14.26
N PRO A 69 14.88 0.08 15.45
CA PRO A 69 14.68 -1.37 15.60
C PRO A 69 13.44 -1.92 14.89
N VAL A 70 12.38 -1.14 14.77
CA VAL A 70 11.13 -1.51 14.08
C VAL A 70 11.38 -1.91 12.62
N VAL A 71 12.39 -1.33 11.95
CA VAL A 71 12.84 -1.70 10.58
C VAL A 71 14.21 -2.39 10.58
N ARG A 72 14.70 -2.85 11.73
CA ARG A 72 16.04 -3.45 11.89
C ARG A 72 17.13 -2.56 11.26
N GLY A 73 17.01 -1.25 11.49
CA GLY A 73 17.80 -0.27 10.76
C GLY A 73 18.01 1.04 11.52
N VAL A 74 18.50 2.04 10.78
CA VAL A 74 18.76 3.39 11.29
C VAL A 74 18.34 4.46 10.29
N ALA A 75 17.86 5.59 10.79
CA ALA A 75 17.89 6.83 10.05
C ALA A 75 19.30 7.41 10.15
N ALA A 76 19.88 7.84 9.04
CA ALA A 76 21.26 8.25 8.98
C ALA A 76 21.52 9.34 7.94
N ARG A 77 22.64 10.04 8.09
CA ARG A 77 23.25 10.91 7.10
C ARG A 77 24.48 10.24 6.53
N LEU A 78 24.53 10.09 5.21
CA LEU A 78 25.71 9.61 4.49
C LEU A 78 26.29 10.72 3.61
N PRO A 79 27.62 10.78 3.41
CA PRO A 79 28.19 11.57 2.32
C PRO A 79 27.61 11.11 0.96
N ARG A 80 27.38 12.04 0.02
CA ARG A 80 26.63 11.82 -1.24
C ARG A 80 27.10 10.67 -2.13
N HIS A 81 28.36 10.25 -2.00
CA HIS A 81 28.95 9.18 -2.81
C HIS A 81 29.31 7.94 -1.99
N THR A 82 28.97 7.92 -0.70
CA THR A 82 29.20 6.76 0.15
C THR A 82 28.23 5.66 -0.22
N THR A 83 28.76 4.52 -0.66
CA THR A 83 28.04 3.26 -0.75
C THR A 83 28.28 2.44 0.51
N LEU A 84 27.30 1.64 0.90
CA LEU A 84 27.46 0.63 1.94
C LEU A 84 27.64 -0.73 1.29
N ASP A 85 28.11 -1.69 2.08
CA ASP A 85 28.13 -3.11 1.67
C ASP A 85 26.72 -3.53 1.19
N PRO A 86 26.59 -4.27 0.07
CA PRO A 86 25.29 -4.71 -0.47
C PRO A 86 24.44 -5.52 0.51
N ALA A 87 25.00 -6.03 1.61
CA ALA A 87 24.25 -6.63 2.69
C ALA A 87 23.28 -5.65 3.40
N TRP A 88 23.42 -4.34 3.19
CA TRP A 88 22.56 -3.30 3.72
C TRP A 88 21.73 -2.65 2.61
N SER A 89 20.42 -2.53 2.83
CA SER A 89 19.56 -1.74 1.96
C SER A 89 19.66 -0.27 2.36
N VAL A 90 19.75 0.61 1.36
CA VAL A 90 19.82 2.06 1.58
C VAL A 90 18.67 2.71 0.82
N ALA A 91 17.61 3.08 1.54
CA ALA A 91 16.50 3.83 0.98
C ALA A 91 16.75 5.33 1.17
N PRO A 92 16.57 6.17 0.13
CA PRO A 92 16.63 7.60 0.30
C PRO A 92 15.47 8.08 1.19
N GLN A 93 15.73 9.12 1.98
CA GLN A 93 14.65 9.92 2.54
C GLN A 93 13.73 10.42 1.41
N ARG A 94 12.43 10.42 1.66
CA ARG A 94 11.42 10.89 0.71
C ARG A 94 10.24 11.53 1.42
N GLU A 95 9.56 12.43 0.72
CA GLU A 95 8.31 13.00 1.21
C GLU A 95 7.23 11.92 1.28
N ILE A 96 6.40 12.02 2.30
CA ILE A 96 5.16 11.29 2.47
C ILE A 96 4.07 12.34 2.58
N THR A 97 2.94 12.10 1.93
CA THR A 97 1.84 13.06 1.91
C THR A 97 0.65 12.51 2.65
N VAL A 98 -0.03 13.40 3.37
CA VAL A 98 -1.40 13.14 3.82
C VAL A 98 -2.25 13.02 2.57
N ALA A 99 -3.02 11.93 2.44
CA ALA A 99 -3.89 11.76 1.29
C ALA A 99 -4.95 12.88 1.30
N GLU A 100 -4.97 13.73 0.26
CA GLU A 100 -5.93 14.83 0.19
C GLU A 100 -7.36 14.28 0.19
N ALA A 101 -8.22 14.90 0.99
CA ALA A 101 -9.63 14.58 1.04
C ALA A 101 -10.39 15.43 0.03
N GLU A 102 -11.20 14.81 -0.83
CA GLU A 102 -12.08 15.57 -1.72
C GLU A 102 -13.22 16.18 -0.92
N THR A 103 -13.51 17.46 -1.14
CA THR A 103 -14.76 18.06 -0.70
C THR A 103 -15.84 17.76 -1.73
N PRO A 104 -16.90 17.03 -1.39
CA PRO A 104 -17.87 16.65 -2.40
C PRO A 104 -18.73 17.84 -2.85
N GLU A 105 -19.02 17.89 -4.14
CA GLU A 105 -20.06 18.77 -4.70
C GLU A 105 -21.46 18.24 -4.33
N GLY A 106 -22.34 19.11 -3.83
CA GLY A 106 -23.76 18.78 -3.60
C GLY A 106 -24.20 18.63 -2.14
N THR A 107 -25.53 18.65 -1.95
CA THR A 107 -26.25 18.61 -0.67
C THR A 107 -26.83 17.22 -0.34
N ALA A 108 -26.36 16.16 -1.01
CA ALA A 108 -26.79 14.80 -0.70
C ALA A 108 -26.60 14.53 0.80
N GLY A 109 -27.64 13.97 1.44
CA GLY A 109 -27.79 13.94 2.89
C GLY A 109 -26.56 13.35 3.57
N ALA A 110 -25.98 14.11 4.50
CA ALA A 110 -24.89 13.60 5.32
C ALA A 110 -25.45 12.58 6.32
N THR A 111 -25.30 11.29 5.99
CA THR A 111 -25.58 10.19 6.92
C THR A 111 -24.39 10.02 7.86
N THR A 112 -24.65 9.71 9.13
CA THR A 112 -23.59 9.54 10.14
C THR A 112 -22.84 8.22 9.88
N VAL A 113 -21.57 8.15 10.28
CA VAL A 113 -20.77 6.93 10.06
C VAL A 113 -21.39 5.70 10.74
N ARG A 114 -22.00 5.87 11.91
CA ARG A 114 -22.70 4.78 12.62
C ARG A 114 -23.94 4.30 11.86
N GLN A 115 -24.72 5.22 11.29
CA GLN A 115 -25.86 4.86 10.45
C GLN A 115 -25.44 4.11 9.18
N MET A 116 -24.33 4.53 8.53
CA MET A 116 -23.80 3.82 7.35
C MET A 116 -23.40 2.38 7.68
N LEU A 117 -22.90 2.13 8.90
CA LEU A 117 -22.54 0.80 9.38
C LEU A 117 -23.72 0.02 9.98
N GLY A 118 -24.90 0.62 10.11
CA GLY A 118 -26.06 0.02 10.79
C GLY A 118 -25.92 -0.07 12.31
N LEU A 119 -24.97 0.66 12.90
CA LEU A 119 -24.77 0.72 14.36
C LEU A 119 -25.82 1.64 15.00
N ALA A 120 -26.16 1.35 16.27
CA ALA A 120 -27.04 2.21 17.06
C ALA A 120 -26.46 3.62 17.19
N ALA A 121 -27.29 4.66 17.29
CA ALA A 121 -26.80 6.05 17.38
C ALA A 121 -26.06 6.32 18.71
N ASP A 122 -26.49 5.65 19.77
CA ASP A 122 -25.81 5.55 21.05
C ASP A 122 -24.93 4.29 21.11
N GLY A 123 -23.94 4.31 21.99
CA GLY A 123 -22.95 3.23 22.11
C GLY A 123 -21.66 3.68 22.77
N ASP A 124 -20.94 2.68 23.27
CA ASP A 124 -19.66 2.78 23.96
C ASP A 124 -18.69 1.69 23.50
N GLU A 125 -18.83 1.25 22.24
CA GLU A 125 -18.03 0.20 21.63
C GLU A 125 -16.54 0.56 21.61
N GLY A 126 -15.66 -0.44 21.57
CA GLY A 126 -14.20 -0.24 21.59
C GLY A 126 -13.58 -0.06 22.98
N ARG A 127 -14.36 -0.21 24.06
CA ARG A 127 -13.85 -0.15 25.45
C ARG A 127 -12.64 -1.06 25.68
N GLY A 128 -11.62 -0.52 26.32
CA GLY A 128 -10.39 -1.26 26.65
C GLY A 128 -9.44 -1.45 25.48
N VAL A 129 -9.73 -0.83 24.34
CA VAL A 129 -8.86 -0.82 23.16
C VAL A 129 -8.32 0.58 22.93
N THR A 130 -7.05 0.65 22.55
CA THR A 130 -6.34 1.87 22.17
C THR A 130 -5.96 1.83 20.70
N VAL A 131 -6.30 2.91 19.99
CA VAL A 131 -5.96 3.12 18.58
C VAL A 131 -4.90 4.22 18.47
N ALA A 132 -3.73 3.90 17.91
CA ALA A 132 -2.75 4.89 17.52
C ALA A 132 -3.14 5.53 16.19
N VAL A 133 -3.30 6.85 16.18
CA VAL A 133 -3.58 7.65 14.98
C VAL A 133 -2.27 8.31 14.56
N VAL A 134 -1.64 7.77 13.52
CA VAL A 134 -0.37 8.27 12.97
C VAL A 134 -0.66 9.25 11.84
N ASP A 135 -0.67 10.55 12.16
CA ASP A 135 -1.22 11.59 11.27
C ASP A 135 -0.67 13.01 11.58
N THR A 136 -1.44 14.06 11.29
CA THR A 136 -1.14 15.49 11.43
C THR A 136 -1.32 16.05 12.86
N GLY A 137 -1.71 15.19 13.80
CA GLY A 137 -2.03 15.56 15.17
C GLY A 137 -3.52 15.44 15.48
N VAL A 138 -3.91 15.60 16.73
CA VAL A 138 -5.32 15.62 17.16
C VAL A 138 -5.63 16.90 17.94
N ALA A 139 -6.61 17.70 17.52
CA ALA A 139 -7.01 18.91 18.23
C ALA A 139 -7.72 18.61 19.56
N ASP A 140 -7.58 19.51 20.54
CA ASP A 140 -8.37 19.46 21.77
C ASP A 140 -9.78 20.00 21.49
N VAL A 141 -10.70 19.10 21.17
CA VAL A 141 -12.11 19.42 20.89
C VAL A 141 -13.04 18.70 21.87
N PRO A 142 -14.24 19.25 22.16
CA PRO A 142 -15.14 18.69 23.19
C PRO A 142 -15.46 17.20 23.00
N ASP A 143 -15.63 16.76 21.75
CA ASP A 143 -15.98 15.37 21.43
C ASP A 143 -14.86 14.36 21.69
N LEU A 144 -13.62 14.82 21.86
CA LEU A 144 -12.45 13.99 22.20
C LEU A 144 -11.98 14.20 23.64
N ALA A 145 -12.73 14.95 24.45
CA ALA A 145 -12.40 15.16 25.85
C ALA A 145 -12.30 13.81 26.58
N GLY A 146 -11.10 13.54 27.13
CA GLY A 146 -10.80 12.28 27.82
C GLY A 146 -10.58 11.06 26.92
N GLN A 147 -10.60 11.20 25.60
CA GLN A 147 -10.38 10.09 24.65
C GLN A 147 -8.92 9.91 24.28
N VAL A 148 -8.13 10.99 24.24
CA VAL A 148 -6.71 10.93 23.94
C VAL A 148 -5.92 10.55 25.20
N ALA A 149 -5.38 9.33 25.22
CA ALA A 149 -4.63 8.78 26.36
C ALA A 149 -3.15 9.20 26.36
N ALA A 150 -2.55 9.36 25.17
CA ALA A 150 -1.17 9.82 25.03
C ALA A 150 -1.00 10.64 23.75
N ARG A 151 0.03 11.50 23.73
CA ARG A 151 0.39 12.35 22.61
C ARG A 151 1.90 12.33 22.43
N VAL A 152 2.37 12.20 21.19
CA VAL A 152 3.77 12.34 20.81
C VAL A 152 3.87 13.18 19.55
N ASP A 153 4.75 14.17 19.56
CA ASP A 153 5.04 15.04 18.42
C ASP A 153 6.44 14.72 17.85
N LEU A 154 6.47 14.24 16.61
CA LEU A 154 7.68 13.91 15.87
C LEU A 154 8.07 15.02 14.88
N THR A 155 7.23 16.04 14.74
CA THR A 155 7.42 17.18 13.82
C THR A 155 8.18 18.34 14.46
N GLY A 156 8.13 18.45 15.79
CA GLY A 156 8.69 19.58 16.53
C GLY A 156 7.87 20.87 16.40
N THR A 157 6.63 20.78 15.93
CA THR A 157 5.72 21.92 15.74
C THR A 157 4.76 22.15 16.92
N GLY A 158 4.81 21.28 17.93
CA GLY A 158 3.97 21.33 19.11
C GLY A 158 2.75 20.42 19.02
N ALA A 159 2.03 20.32 20.13
CA ALA A 159 0.81 19.52 20.23
C ALA A 159 -0.36 20.13 19.45
N GLY A 160 -1.37 19.30 19.17
CA GLY A 160 -2.56 19.68 18.43
C GLY A 160 -2.44 19.44 16.93
N ASP A 161 -3.47 19.85 16.20
CA ASP A 161 -3.61 19.59 14.77
C ASP A 161 -3.68 20.89 13.97
N GLY A 162 -2.57 21.26 13.34
CA GLY A 162 -2.47 22.45 12.51
C GLY A 162 -3.06 22.28 11.11
N TYR A 163 -3.17 21.03 10.64
CA TYR A 163 -3.64 20.72 9.29
C TYR A 163 -5.14 20.37 9.30
N GLY A 164 -5.56 19.46 10.17
CA GLY A 164 -6.96 19.10 10.46
C GLY A 164 -7.34 17.65 10.15
N HIS A 165 -6.47 16.91 9.48
CA HIS A 165 -6.79 15.56 8.99
C HIS A 165 -6.79 14.52 10.12
N GLY A 166 -5.83 14.59 11.05
CA GLY A 166 -5.75 13.65 12.16
C GLY A 166 -6.91 13.79 13.14
N THR A 167 -7.37 15.02 13.38
CA THR A 167 -8.61 15.28 14.15
C THR A 167 -9.83 14.66 13.49
N PHE A 168 -9.92 14.72 12.16
CA PHE A 168 -11.00 14.08 11.40
C PHE A 168 -10.96 12.55 11.57
N MET A 169 -9.78 11.93 11.48
CA MET A 169 -9.62 10.47 11.68
C MET A 169 -10.00 10.08 13.12
N ALA A 170 -9.47 10.80 14.10
CA ALA A 170 -9.77 10.61 15.53
C ALA A 170 -11.27 10.69 15.82
N GLY A 171 -11.99 11.61 15.16
CA GLY A 171 -13.43 11.74 15.29
C GLY A 171 -14.21 10.54 14.76
N LEU A 172 -13.86 10.02 13.58
CA LEU A 172 -14.49 8.83 13.01
C LEU A 172 -14.30 7.62 13.92
N ILE A 173 -13.15 7.54 14.58
CA ILE A 173 -12.82 6.44 15.48
C ILE A 173 -13.53 6.58 16.82
N ALA A 174 -13.27 7.64 17.59
CA ALA A 174 -13.60 7.67 19.01
C ALA A 174 -14.33 8.95 19.47
N ALA A 175 -14.92 9.75 18.59
CA ALA A 175 -15.73 10.90 19.02
C ALA A 175 -16.86 10.45 19.96
N THR A 176 -17.01 11.14 21.09
CA THR A 176 -18.09 10.89 22.04
C THR A 176 -19.44 11.45 21.57
N GLY A 177 -19.45 12.33 20.57
CA GLY A 177 -20.63 13.04 20.08
C GLY A 177 -21.21 14.08 21.07
N ALA A 178 -20.46 14.46 22.11
CA ALA A 178 -20.94 15.32 23.19
C ALA A 178 -21.44 16.70 22.72
N ALA A 179 -20.79 17.30 21.72
CA ALA A 179 -21.12 18.59 21.13
C ALA A 179 -22.23 18.52 20.08
N SER A 180 -22.69 17.32 19.71
CA SER A 180 -23.75 17.10 18.71
C SER A 180 -24.94 16.31 19.24
N ALA A 181 -25.10 16.21 20.56
CA ALA A 181 -26.13 15.38 21.20
C ALA A 181 -26.11 13.91 20.70
N GLY A 182 -24.93 13.39 20.36
CA GLY A 182 -24.70 12.04 19.86
C GLY A 182 -24.72 11.88 18.34
N ALA A 183 -25.07 12.91 17.56
CA ALA A 183 -25.22 12.76 16.10
C ALA A 183 -23.91 12.34 15.41
N TYR A 184 -22.77 12.95 15.78
CA TYR A 184 -21.47 12.65 15.18
C TYR A 184 -20.56 11.86 16.13
N ARG A 185 -21.14 10.88 16.81
CA ARG A 185 -20.40 9.87 17.59
C ARG A 185 -19.57 9.00 16.64
N GLY A 186 -18.33 8.72 17.04
CA GLY A 186 -17.44 7.81 16.32
C GLY A 186 -17.94 6.37 16.33
N VAL A 187 -17.32 5.51 15.54
CA VAL A 187 -17.68 4.09 15.48
C VAL A 187 -17.34 3.36 16.78
N ALA A 188 -16.19 3.65 17.39
CA ALA A 188 -15.68 3.06 18.63
C ALA A 188 -15.51 4.12 19.75
N PRO A 189 -16.61 4.74 20.24
CA PRO A 189 -16.57 5.86 21.19
C PRO A 189 -16.09 5.46 22.60
N GLY A 190 -15.94 4.18 22.90
CA GLY A 190 -15.32 3.66 24.13
C GLY A 190 -13.80 3.47 24.03
N ALA A 191 -13.23 3.51 22.82
CA ALA A 191 -11.80 3.35 22.60
C ALA A 191 -11.01 4.57 23.09
N LYS A 192 -9.72 4.35 23.38
CA LYS A 192 -8.74 5.42 23.61
C LYS A 192 -7.91 5.66 22.36
N LEU A 193 -7.41 6.89 22.25
CA LEU A 193 -6.56 7.30 21.15
C LEU A 193 -5.15 7.60 21.65
N VAL A 194 -4.16 7.23 20.85
CA VAL A 194 -2.82 7.81 20.94
C VAL A 194 -2.60 8.69 19.73
N ASP A 195 -2.32 9.96 19.97
CA ASP A 195 -1.98 10.93 18.93
C ASP A 195 -0.48 10.83 18.60
N VAL A 196 -0.15 10.26 17.44
CA VAL A 196 1.22 10.15 16.93
C VAL A 196 1.37 11.14 15.77
N LYS A 197 1.74 12.37 16.11
CA LYS A 197 1.85 13.46 15.15
C LYS A 197 3.16 13.35 14.36
N VAL A 198 3.04 13.05 13.08
CA VAL A 198 4.16 12.89 12.14
C VAL A 198 4.12 13.90 10.98
N ALA A 199 3.02 14.61 10.79
CA ALA A 199 2.87 15.63 9.75
C ALA A 199 2.57 17.02 10.33
N ASP A 200 3.15 18.04 9.70
CA ASP A 200 3.07 19.43 10.17
C ASP A 200 1.75 20.13 9.75
N ALA A 201 1.66 21.43 10.00
CA ALA A 201 0.47 22.23 9.69
C ALA A 201 0.18 22.35 8.18
N ASP A 202 1.17 22.12 7.32
CA ASP A 202 1.02 22.10 5.86
C ASP A 202 0.70 20.68 5.34
N GLY A 203 0.51 19.70 6.25
CA GLY A 203 0.31 18.29 5.88
C GLY A 203 1.57 17.62 5.35
N ARG A 204 2.75 18.24 5.54
CA ARG A 204 4.03 17.72 5.06
C ARG A 204 4.63 16.77 6.09
N THR A 205 5.14 15.65 5.59
CA THR A 205 5.90 14.70 6.38
C THR A 205 6.90 13.96 5.48
N ASP A 206 7.71 13.11 6.10
CA ASP A 206 8.77 12.38 5.44
C ASP A 206 8.95 11.00 6.04
N LEU A 207 9.61 10.11 5.30
CA LEU A 207 9.80 8.71 5.69
C LEU A 207 10.45 8.57 7.06
N ILE A 208 11.52 9.30 7.35
CA ILE A 208 12.23 9.20 8.64
C ILE A 208 11.31 9.62 9.80
N THR A 209 10.52 10.68 9.65
CA THR A 209 9.59 11.18 10.68
C THR A 209 8.47 10.17 10.93
N VAL A 210 7.88 9.60 9.87
CA VAL A 210 6.90 8.53 10.00
C VAL A 210 7.50 7.30 10.69
N LEU A 211 8.69 6.85 10.27
CA LEU A 211 9.37 5.71 10.89
C LEU A 211 9.68 5.91 12.38
N ARG A 212 10.00 7.14 12.79
CA ARG A 212 10.16 7.48 14.23
C ARG A 212 8.83 7.39 14.98
N GLY A 213 7.73 7.80 14.37
CA GLY A 213 6.39 7.60 14.92
C GLY A 213 6.04 6.11 15.08
N LEU A 214 6.31 5.31 14.04
CA LEU A 214 6.12 3.85 14.08
C LEU A 214 7.03 3.16 15.10
N GLN A 215 8.26 3.64 15.27
CA GLN A 215 9.16 3.18 16.32
C GLN A 215 8.57 3.46 17.71
N TRP A 216 8.05 4.66 17.94
CA TRP A 216 7.40 4.99 19.20
C TRP A 216 6.23 4.05 19.49
N VAL A 217 5.40 3.74 18.47
CA VAL A 217 4.31 2.77 18.64
C VAL A 217 4.85 1.38 18.97
N SER A 218 5.94 0.94 18.33
CA SER A 218 6.59 -0.35 18.62
C SER A 218 7.08 -0.45 20.07
N ASP A 219 7.62 0.65 20.59
CA ASP A 219 8.09 0.76 21.97
C ASP A 219 6.93 0.75 22.99
N HIS A 220 5.75 1.20 22.59
CA HIS A 220 4.53 1.28 23.42
C HIS A 220 3.44 0.30 22.98
N ARG A 221 3.80 -0.77 22.24
CA ARG A 221 2.85 -1.70 21.61
C ARG A 221 1.94 -2.42 22.62
N ASP A 222 2.37 -2.55 23.86
CA ASP A 222 1.56 -3.22 24.90
C ASP A 222 0.34 -2.37 25.29
N ASP A 223 0.39 -1.06 25.02
CA ASP A 223 -0.68 -0.08 25.25
C ASP A 223 -1.50 0.23 23.99
N VAL A 224 -1.11 -0.28 22.81
CA VAL A 224 -1.71 0.03 21.49
C VAL A 224 -2.07 -1.26 20.76
N GLN A 225 -3.36 -1.47 20.48
CA GLN A 225 -3.81 -2.67 19.78
C GLN A 225 -4.06 -2.45 18.29
N VAL A 226 -4.38 -1.20 17.88
CA VAL A 226 -4.67 -0.86 16.49
C VAL A 226 -3.83 0.35 16.08
N LEU A 227 -3.26 0.31 14.88
CA LEU A 227 -2.57 1.43 14.26
C LEU A 227 -3.33 1.84 13.00
N ASN A 228 -3.84 3.07 13.00
CA ASN A 228 -4.40 3.74 11.85
C ASN A 228 -3.35 4.66 11.22
N LEU A 229 -2.82 4.29 10.06
CA LEU A 229 -1.91 5.12 9.28
C LEU A 229 -2.64 5.63 8.04
N SER A 230 -3.17 6.85 8.10
CA SER A 230 -3.90 7.47 6.99
C SER A 230 -2.98 8.32 6.10
N LEU A 231 -1.80 7.78 5.76
CA LEU A 231 -0.79 8.41 4.92
C LEU A 231 -0.45 7.51 3.73
N SER A 232 -0.09 8.12 2.60
CA SER A 232 0.34 7.41 1.40
C SER A 232 1.67 7.95 0.90
N SER A 233 2.41 7.12 0.17
CA SER A 233 3.64 7.51 -0.48
C SER A 233 3.71 6.94 -1.90
N ASN A 234 4.26 7.72 -2.82
CA ASN A 234 4.56 7.30 -4.19
C ASN A 234 5.89 6.52 -4.25
N SER A 235 6.14 5.70 -3.24
CA SER A 235 7.34 4.89 -3.16
C SER A 235 7.43 3.99 -4.40
N PRO A 236 8.54 4.07 -5.17
CA PRO A 236 8.74 3.18 -6.31
C PRO A 236 9.27 1.79 -5.86
N LEU A 237 9.49 1.59 -4.55
CA LEU A 237 10.10 0.38 -4.03
C LEU A 237 9.05 -0.75 -3.88
N PRO A 238 9.43 -2.00 -4.17
CA PRO A 238 8.68 -3.17 -3.72
C PRO A 238 8.48 -3.15 -2.20
N TYR A 239 7.34 -3.66 -1.72
CA TYR A 239 7.00 -3.62 -0.28
C TYR A 239 8.03 -4.37 0.57
N GLN A 240 8.70 -5.39 0.03
CA GLN A 240 9.68 -6.20 0.75
C GLN A 240 10.93 -5.40 1.15
N ILE A 241 11.24 -4.32 0.44
CA ILE A 241 12.44 -3.51 0.65
C ILE A 241 12.14 -2.03 0.96
N ASP A 242 10.88 -1.63 0.93
CA ASP A 242 10.46 -0.31 1.37
C ASP A 242 10.46 -0.25 2.92
N PRO A 243 11.26 0.63 3.54
CA PRO A 243 11.31 0.71 5.00
C PRO A 243 9.96 1.01 5.64
N LEU A 244 9.06 1.73 4.95
CA LEU A 244 7.73 2.04 5.49
C LEU A 244 6.91 0.76 5.72
N THR A 245 6.81 -0.09 4.70
CA THR A 245 6.07 -1.36 4.79
C THR A 245 6.77 -2.32 5.73
N GLN A 246 8.11 -2.42 5.71
CA GLN A 246 8.86 -3.22 6.69
C GLN A 246 8.56 -2.84 8.15
N ALA A 247 8.39 -1.55 8.44
CA ALA A 247 8.04 -1.08 9.79
C ALA A 247 6.64 -1.55 10.20
N LEU A 248 5.69 -1.45 9.25
CA LEU A 248 4.30 -1.81 9.46
C LEU A 248 4.12 -3.32 9.60
N GLU A 249 4.81 -4.12 8.79
CA GLU A 249 4.88 -5.59 8.95
C GLU A 249 5.47 -5.97 10.33
N SER A 250 6.49 -5.25 10.79
CA SER A 250 7.08 -5.47 12.12
C SER A 250 6.08 -5.23 13.24
N LEU A 251 5.30 -4.14 13.17
CA LEU A 251 4.21 -3.85 14.12
C LEU A 251 3.09 -4.89 14.05
N TRP A 252 2.74 -5.34 12.84
CA TRP A 252 1.81 -6.43 12.62
C TRP A 252 2.23 -7.72 13.35
N HIS A 253 3.48 -8.12 13.17
CA HIS A 253 4.02 -9.31 13.85
C HIS A 253 4.16 -9.14 15.36
N GLN A 254 4.30 -7.90 15.84
CA GLN A 254 4.27 -7.56 17.25
C GLN A 254 2.87 -7.61 17.86
N GLY A 255 1.82 -7.83 17.07
CA GLY A 255 0.44 -7.99 17.52
C GLY A 255 -0.42 -6.74 17.38
N VAL A 256 0.10 -5.64 16.81
CA VAL A 256 -0.66 -4.43 16.53
C VAL A 256 -1.39 -4.61 15.19
N VAL A 257 -2.71 -4.45 15.16
CA VAL A 257 -3.46 -4.53 13.89
C VAL A 257 -3.22 -3.24 13.10
N VAL A 258 -2.61 -3.35 11.93
CA VAL A 258 -2.27 -2.18 11.10
C VAL A 258 -3.27 -2.00 9.98
N VAL A 259 -3.86 -0.80 9.90
CA VAL A 259 -4.79 -0.41 8.84
C VAL A 259 -4.18 0.72 8.02
N VAL A 260 -4.20 0.56 6.70
CA VAL A 260 -3.64 1.52 5.74
C VAL A 260 -4.63 1.82 4.62
N PRO A 261 -4.63 3.04 4.06
CA PRO A 261 -5.48 3.40 2.92
C PRO A 261 -4.98 2.74 1.64
N SER A 262 -5.89 2.53 0.68
CA SER A 262 -5.50 2.11 -0.67
C SER A 262 -4.93 3.24 -1.54
N GLY A 263 -5.07 4.50 -1.12
CA GLY A 263 -4.65 5.69 -1.89
C GLY A 263 -5.82 6.33 -2.66
N ASN A 264 -5.64 7.59 -3.06
CA ASN A 264 -6.68 8.41 -3.69
C ASN A 264 -6.45 8.64 -5.21
N ASP A 265 -5.55 7.88 -5.84
CA ASP A 265 -5.19 8.00 -7.26
C ASP A 265 -6.04 7.12 -8.21
N GLY A 266 -7.21 6.68 -7.75
CA GLY A 266 -8.17 5.92 -8.54
C GLY A 266 -8.71 6.71 -9.74
N PRO A 267 -9.49 6.08 -10.64
CA PRO A 267 -9.97 4.69 -10.59
C PRO A 267 -9.09 3.72 -11.39
N GLY A 268 -7.90 4.13 -11.84
CA GLY A 268 -7.04 3.30 -12.68
C GLY A 268 -6.59 2.01 -11.98
N THR A 269 -6.50 0.90 -12.70
CA THR A 269 -5.83 -0.30 -12.19
C THR A 269 -4.36 0.01 -11.88
N GLY A 270 -3.85 -0.49 -10.75
CA GLY A 270 -2.48 -0.22 -10.30
C GLY A 270 -2.33 1.08 -9.52
N SER A 271 -3.44 1.76 -9.18
CA SER A 271 -3.45 3.01 -8.40
C SER A 271 -3.34 2.80 -6.88
N VAL A 272 -3.19 1.55 -6.41
CA VAL A 272 -2.90 1.30 -5.00
C VAL A 272 -1.47 1.70 -4.69
N THR A 273 -1.30 2.67 -3.80
CA THR A 273 0.01 3.23 -3.42
C THR A 273 0.58 2.58 -2.16
N SER A 274 1.86 2.84 -1.86
CA SER A 274 2.48 2.40 -0.61
C SER A 274 1.91 3.21 0.56
N PRO A 275 1.61 2.59 1.72
CA PRO A 275 1.86 1.18 2.06
C PRO A 275 0.71 0.20 1.74
N GLY A 276 -0.39 0.66 1.14
CA GLY A 276 -1.56 -0.17 0.81
C GLY A 276 -1.28 -1.30 -0.20
N ASN A 277 -0.15 -1.24 -0.91
CA ASN A 277 0.30 -2.28 -1.83
C ASN A 277 0.86 -3.54 -1.13
N ASP A 278 1.10 -3.49 0.18
CA ASP A 278 1.62 -4.61 0.95
C ASP A 278 0.54 -5.69 1.18
N PRO A 279 0.77 -6.96 0.77
CA PRO A 279 -0.20 -8.04 0.92
C PRO A 279 -0.52 -8.39 2.38
N LEU A 280 0.41 -8.18 3.31
CA LEU A 280 0.22 -8.50 4.73
C LEU A 280 -0.79 -7.55 5.39
N LEU A 281 -0.59 -6.25 5.22
CA LEU A 281 -1.36 -5.20 5.88
C LEU A 281 -2.85 -5.23 5.50
N LEU A 282 -3.70 -4.70 6.36
CA LEU A 282 -5.11 -4.51 6.05
C LEU A 282 -5.31 -3.19 5.30
N THR A 283 -5.49 -3.29 3.98
CA THR A 283 -5.68 -2.16 3.08
C THR A 283 -7.16 -1.87 2.90
N ALA A 284 -7.59 -0.68 3.34
CA ALA A 284 -8.96 -0.20 3.20
C ALA A 284 -9.11 0.71 1.98
N GLY A 285 -9.97 0.33 1.05
CA GLY A 285 -10.43 1.21 -0.03
C GLY A 285 -11.68 2.00 0.34
N GLY A 286 -11.98 3.00 -0.47
CA GLY A 286 -13.06 3.94 -0.27
C GLY A 286 -14.39 3.51 -0.87
N LEU A 287 -15.40 3.40 -0.03
CA LEU A 287 -16.81 3.28 -0.43
C LEU A 287 -17.46 4.68 -0.49
N ASP A 288 -18.20 4.94 -1.56
CA ASP A 288 -19.26 5.96 -1.56
C ASP A 288 -20.61 5.28 -1.32
N ALA A 289 -21.24 5.62 -0.21
CA ALA A 289 -22.52 5.06 0.23
C ALA A 289 -23.74 5.82 -0.33
N ALA A 290 -23.53 6.71 -1.31
CA ALA A 290 -24.56 7.56 -1.92
C ALA A 290 -25.38 8.39 -0.90
N GLY A 291 -24.83 8.62 0.30
CA GLY A 291 -25.50 9.28 1.40
C GLY A 291 -26.66 8.49 2.01
N THR A 292 -26.77 7.18 1.77
CA THR A 292 -27.84 6.33 2.31
C THR A 292 -27.30 5.29 3.29
N ALA A 293 -28.19 4.67 4.07
CA ALA A 293 -27.88 3.50 4.89
C ALA A 293 -28.15 2.17 4.14
N ALA A 294 -28.74 2.24 2.94
CA ALA A 294 -28.94 1.07 2.12
C ALA A 294 -27.62 0.69 1.45
N ARG A 295 -27.35 -0.61 1.36
CA ARG A 295 -26.08 -1.11 0.76
C ARG A 295 -26.19 -1.42 -0.72
N GLY A 296 -27.39 -1.34 -1.29
CA GLY A 296 -27.68 -1.81 -2.66
C GLY A 296 -27.17 -0.88 -3.76
N ASP A 297 -26.97 0.40 -3.43
CA ASP A 297 -26.48 1.48 -4.29
C ASP A 297 -25.03 1.88 -4.00
N ASP A 298 -24.40 1.23 -3.02
CA ASP A 298 -22.99 1.38 -2.67
C ASP A 298 -22.05 1.11 -3.85
N VAL A 299 -21.11 2.03 -4.08
CA VAL A 299 -20.09 1.91 -5.13
C VAL A 299 -18.71 2.22 -4.58
N VAL A 300 -17.68 1.61 -5.18
CA VAL A 300 -16.30 2.02 -4.91
C VAL A 300 -16.09 3.44 -5.42
N GLY A 301 -15.63 4.33 -4.53
CA GLY A 301 -15.37 5.72 -4.85
C GLY A 301 -14.44 5.83 -6.06
N VAL A 302 -14.68 6.82 -6.93
CA VAL A 302 -13.87 7.01 -8.14
C VAL A 302 -12.41 7.29 -7.80
N TRP A 303 -12.15 8.00 -6.70
CA TRP A 303 -10.84 8.29 -6.16
C TRP A 303 -10.15 7.08 -5.50
N SER A 304 -10.89 6.03 -5.11
CA SER A 304 -10.30 4.92 -4.36
C SER A 304 -9.32 4.12 -5.22
N GLY A 305 -8.10 3.92 -4.70
CA GLY A 305 -7.06 3.12 -5.34
C GLY A 305 -7.53 1.69 -5.62
N ARG A 306 -7.21 1.18 -6.80
CA ARG A 306 -7.68 -0.12 -7.34
C ARG A 306 -6.53 -0.99 -7.79
N GLY A 307 -6.58 -2.23 -7.35
CA GLY A 307 -5.66 -3.27 -7.79
C GLY A 307 -6.02 -3.86 -9.17
N PRO A 308 -5.30 -4.91 -9.60
CA PRO A 308 -4.09 -5.41 -8.95
C PRO A 308 -3.01 -4.32 -8.80
N THR A 309 -2.19 -4.42 -7.75
CA THR A 309 -1.03 -3.52 -7.58
C THR A 309 -0.09 -3.70 -8.78
N TRP A 310 0.89 -2.81 -8.94
CA TRP A 310 1.93 -3.00 -9.96
C TRP A 310 2.75 -4.29 -9.77
N GLN A 311 2.70 -4.90 -8.57
CA GLN A 311 3.30 -6.21 -8.23
C GLN A 311 2.34 -7.39 -8.45
N GLY A 312 1.09 -7.13 -8.86
CA GLY A 312 0.09 -8.16 -9.16
C GLY A 312 -0.84 -8.53 -8.00
N ASP A 313 -0.71 -7.90 -6.83
CA ASP A 313 -1.50 -8.23 -5.65
C ASP A 313 -2.93 -7.72 -5.73
N ALA A 314 -3.90 -8.54 -5.33
CA ALA A 314 -5.31 -8.16 -5.27
C ALA A 314 -5.56 -7.24 -4.06
N LYS A 315 -5.53 -5.92 -4.30
CA LYS A 315 -5.79 -4.87 -3.31
C LYS A 315 -6.87 -3.89 -3.80
N PRO A 316 -7.59 -3.19 -2.92
CA PRO A 316 -7.59 -3.30 -1.44
C PRO A 316 -8.15 -4.64 -0.94
N ASP A 317 -8.01 -4.90 0.37
CA ASP A 317 -8.57 -6.11 0.99
C ASP A 317 -10.10 -6.02 1.10
N LEU A 318 -10.62 -4.84 1.45
CA LEU A 318 -12.04 -4.50 1.51
C LEU A 318 -12.25 -2.99 1.28
N VAL A 319 -13.50 -2.56 1.14
CA VAL A 319 -13.85 -1.14 1.13
C VAL A 319 -14.71 -0.76 2.34
N ALA A 320 -14.54 0.44 2.85
CA ALA A 320 -15.29 0.96 3.99
C ALA A 320 -15.74 2.40 3.73
N ALA A 321 -16.73 2.87 4.52
CA ALA A 321 -17.30 4.20 4.38
C ALA A 321 -16.21 5.27 4.34
N GLY A 322 -16.06 5.88 3.17
CA GLY A 322 -15.01 6.87 2.93
C GLY A 322 -15.49 8.06 2.11
N GLY A 323 -16.67 8.00 1.49
CA GLY A 323 -17.30 9.11 0.77
C GLY A 323 -18.30 9.87 1.64
N HIS A 324 -18.23 11.20 1.59
CA HIS A 324 -19.23 12.12 2.20
C HIS A 324 -19.44 11.93 3.70
N VAL A 325 -18.47 11.40 4.41
CA VAL A 325 -18.57 11.17 5.86
C VAL A 325 -18.39 12.47 6.63
N VAL A 326 -19.07 12.60 7.76
CA VAL A 326 -18.93 13.75 8.66
C VAL A 326 -18.13 13.35 9.89
N SER A 327 -17.14 14.16 10.24
CA SER A 327 -16.31 14.00 11.43
C SER A 327 -15.89 15.34 12.00
N LEU A 328 -15.06 15.32 13.04
CA LEU A 328 -14.60 16.49 13.77
C LEU A 328 -13.76 17.42 12.91
N ALA A 329 -14.00 18.72 13.08
CA ALA A 329 -13.14 19.78 12.58
C ALA A 329 -12.04 20.10 13.60
N ALA A 330 -10.85 20.43 13.11
CA ALA A 330 -9.82 21.09 13.90
C ALA A 330 -9.98 22.62 13.74
N PRO A 331 -10.45 23.36 14.76
CA PRO A 331 -10.74 24.78 14.60
C PRO A 331 -9.50 25.58 14.21
N GLY A 332 -9.61 26.34 13.12
CA GLY A 332 -8.52 27.19 12.64
C GLY A 332 -7.35 26.45 11.99
N SER A 333 -7.48 25.16 11.68
CA SER A 333 -6.49 24.42 10.90
C SER A 333 -6.45 24.87 9.42
N VAL A 334 -5.45 24.42 8.66
CA VAL A 334 -5.34 24.72 7.23
C VAL A 334 -6.56 24.21 6.46
N VAL A 335 -6.97 22.96 6.68
CA VAL A 335 -8.18 22.39 6.06
C VAL A 335 -9.43 23.17 6.48
N ASP A 336 -9.53 23.57 7.76
CA ASP A 336 -10.69 24.32 8.25
C ASP A 336 -10.87 25.68 7.58
N ARG A 337 -9.77 26.40 7.39
CA ARG A 337 -9.78 27.72 6.74
C ARG A 337 -9.95 27.62 5.22
N GLY A 338 -9.34 26.60 4.62
CA GLY A 338 -9.33 26.39 3.17
C GLY A 338 -10.65 25.89 2.60
N ASN A 339 -11.47 25.20 3.41
CA ASN A 339 -12.64 24.46 2.91
C ASN A 339 -13.96 24.86 3.58
N PRO A 340 -14.37 26.14 3.62
CA PRO A 340 -15.56 26.57 4.36
C PRO A 340 -16.86 25.88 3.92
N ARG A 341 -16.95 25.40 2.67
CA ARG A 341 -18.11 24.66 2.14
C ARG A 341 -18.27 23.26 2.71
N ALA A 342 -17.21 22.69 3.27
CA ALA A 342 -17.22 21.37 3.87
C ALA A 342 -17.64 21.42 5.34
N ARG A 343 -17.76 22.61 5.95
CA ARG A 343 -18.16 22.77 7.36
C ARG A 343 -19.59 22.29 7.58
N VAL A 344 -19.78 21.57 8.67
CA VAL A 344 -21.08 21.12 9.17
C VAL A 344 -21.25 21.66 10.58
N GLY A 345 -22.06 22.71 10.73
CA GLY A 345 -22.13 23.46 11.99
C GLY A 345 -20.78 24.05 12.40
N ASP A 346 -20.59 24.20 13.71
CA ASP A 346 -19.42 24.92 14.28
C ASP A 346 -18.23 24.02 14.64
N GLY A 347 -18.37 22.69 14.51
CA GLY A 347 -17.37 21.74 15.03
C GLY A 347 -17.10 20.52 14.14
N TYR A 348 -17.70 20.44 12.95
CA TYR A 348 -17.62 19.26 12.10
C TYR A 348 -17.29 19.60 10.65
N PHE A 349 -16.74 18.63 9.93
CA PHE A 349 -16.41 18.67 8.52
C PHE A 349 -16.99 17.46 7.80
N ARG A 350 -17.40 17.66 6.55
CA ARG A 350 -17.68 16.59 5.60
C ARG A 350 -16.48 16.38 4.67
N GLY A 351 -16.02 15.16 4.52
CA GLY A 351 -14.89 14.83 3.65
C GLY A 351 -15.04 13.47 2.97
N SER A 352 -14.22 13.26 1.93
CA SER A 352 -14.12 11.99 1.23
C SER A 352 -12.65 11.55 1.10
N GLY A 353 -12.35 10.26 1.26
CA GLY A 353 -11.02 9.70 1.00
C GLY A 353 -10.80 8.31 1.59
N THR A 354 -9.75 7.64 1.14
CA THR A 354 -9.36 6.31 1.67
C THR A 354 -8.86 6.39 3.12
N SER A 355 -8.35 7.55 3.54
CA SER A 355 -8.04 7.86 4.94
C SER A 355 -9.24 7.64 5.85
N MET A 356 -10.43 8.11 5.44
CA MET A 356 -11.66 7.94 6.19
C MET A 356 -12.05 6.47 6.27
N ALA A 357 -11.95 5.74 5.16
CA ALA A 357 -12.20 4.29 5.14
C ALA A 357 -11.25 3.52 6.07
N ALA A 358 -9.97 3.89 6.13
CA ALA A 358 -9.00 3.32 7.06
C ALA A 358 -9.37 3.62 8.52
N ALA A 359 -9.80 4.84 8.84
CA ALA A 359 -10.24 5.20 10.19
C ALA A 359 -11.51 4.44 10.61
N VAL A 360 -12.50 4.33 9.73
CA VAL A 360 -13.71 3.53 9.96
C VAL A 360 -13.38 2.06 10.18
N THR A 361 -12.49 1.50 9.35
CA THR A 361 -12.03 0.11 9.50
C THR A 361 -11.30 -0.10 10.83
N SER A 362 -10.40 0.82 11.21
CA SER A 362 -9.68 0.79 12.49
C SER A 362 -10.63 0.81 13.70
N ALA A 363 -11.72 1.56 13.59
CA ALA A 363 -12.70 1.64 14.66
C ALA A 363 -13.52 0.36 14.80
N VAL A 364 -13.97 -0.25 13.70
CA VAL A 364 -14.64 -1.58 13.75
C VAL A 364 -13.70 -2.64 14.32
N ILE A 365 -12.39 -2.55 14.03
CA ILE A 365 -11.40 -3.44 14.65
C ILE A 365 -11.30 -3.20 16.15
N ALA A 366 -11.37 -1.95 16.61
CA ALA A 366 -11.40 -1.65 18.03
C ALA A 366 -12.63 -2.29 18.70
N ASP A 367 -13.80 -2.25 18.05
CA ASP A 367 -15.01 -2.91 18.55
C ASP A 367 -14.83 -4.44 18.62
N VAL A 368 -14.23 -5.05 17.58
CA VAL A 368 -13.89 -6.48 17.57
C VAL A 368 -12.95 -6.85 18.71
N LEU A 369 -11.90 -6.06 18.94
CA LEU A 369 -10.91 -6.34 19.98
C LEU A 369 -11.43 -6.05 21.38
N ALA A 370 -12.43 -5.18 21.54
CA ALA A 370 -13.13 -4.99 22.81
C ALA A 370 -13.92 -6.27 23.20
N VAL A 371 -14.48 -6.96 22.20
CA VAL A 371 -15.21 -8.22 22.39
C VAL A 371 -14.26 -9.42 22.50
N GLN A 372 -13.20 -9.45 21.69
CA GLN A 372 -12.22 -10.53 21.68
C GLN A 372 -10.76 -10.01 21.70
N PRO A 373 -10.25 -9.61 22.88
CA PRO A 373 -8.94 -8.93 23.01
C PRO A 373 -7.71 -9.76 22.62
N ARG A 374 -7.88 -11.07 22.40
CA ARG A 374 -6.78 -12.00 22.08
C ARG A 374 -6.64 -12.29 20.59
N LEU A 375 -7.46 -11.67 19.73
CA LEU A 375 -7.31 -11.85 18.30
C LEU A 375 -6.00 -11.22 17.83
N ARG A 376 -5.26 -11.99 17.02
CA ARG A 376 -4.07 -11.51 16.32
C ARG A 376 -4.46 -10.78 15.04
N PRO A 377 -3.61 -9.88 14.52
CA PRO A 377 -3.90 -9.07 13.34
C PRO A 377 -4.44 -9.85 12.13
N ASP A 378 -3.82 -10.97 11.77
CA ASP A 378 -4.29 -11.79 10.65
C ASP A 378 -5.67 -12.41 10.89
N ALA A 379 -5.98 -12.82 12.12
CA ALA A 379 -7.29 -13.35 12.46
C ALA A 379 -8.36 -12.26 12.39
N VAL A 380 -8.02 -11.01 12.76
CA VAL A 380 -8.86 -9.83 12.59
C VAL A 380 -9.08 -9.54 11.10
N LYS A 381 -8.01 -9.46 10.30
CA LYS A 381 -8.12 -9.24 8.85
C LYS A 381 -8.98 -10.31 8.18
N ASN A 382 -8.76 -11.58 8.51
CA ASN A 382 -9.56 -12.68 7.97
C ASN A 382 -11.03 -12.58 8.37
N LEU A 383 -11.34 -12.18 9.61
CA LEU A 383 -12.72 -11.94 10.06
C LEU A 383 -13.37 -10.84 9.22
N LEU A 384 -12.74 -9.67 9.12
CA LEU A 384 -13.29 -8.53 8.38
C LEU A 384 -13.51 -8.85 6.89
N VAL A 385 -12.55 -9.51 6.25
CA VAL A 385 -12.62 -9.91 4.84
C VAL A 385 -13.68 -10.99 4.60
N SER A 386 -13.85 -11.94 5.53
CA SER A 386 -14.81 -13.04 5.37
C SER A 386 -16.26 -12.60 5.58
N GLU A 387 -16.47 -11.61 6.43
CA GLU A 387 -17.79 -11.07 6.75
C GLU A 387 -18.15 -9.83 5.92
N ALA A 388 -17.31 -9.45 4.94
CA ALA A 388 -17.59 -8.33 4.05
C ALA A 388 -18.89 -8.56 3.26
N TYR A 389 -19.72 -7.52 3.13
CA TYR A 389 -20.96 -7.61 2.37
C TYR A 389 -20.72 -7.39 0.88
N ALA A 390 -21.51 -8.09 0.06
CA ALA A 390 -21.51 -7.92 -1.38
C ALA A 390 -22.53 -6.87 -1.82
N SER A 391 -22.17 -6.07 -2.82
CA SER A 391 -23.08 -5.20 -3.57
C SER A 391 -22.60 -5.15 -5.04
N PRO A 392 -23.49 -4.95 -6.03
CA PRO A 392 -23.10 -4.89 -7.43
C PRO A 392 -21.97 -3.89 -7.72
N GLY A 393 -21.91 -2.77 -6.99
CA GLY A 393 -20.87 -1.74 -7.13
C GLY A 393 -19.51 -2.09 -6.51
N LEU A 394 -19.43 -3.15 -5.70
CA LEU A 394 -18.26 -3.49 -4.85
C LEU A 394 -17.51 -4.74 -5.31
N SER A 395 -17.55 -5.03 -6.61
CA SER A 395 -16.80 -6.14 -7.20
C SER A 395 -15.28 -5.95 -7.08
N ARG A 396 -14.50 -7.03 -7.17
CA ARG A 396 -13.04 -6.95 -7.31
C ARG A 396 -12.60 -6.11 -8.51
N ALA A 397 -13.34 -6.21 -9.63
CA ALA A 397 -13.04 -5.45 -10.85
C ALA A 397 -13.23 -3.94 -10.66
N SER A 398 -14.14 -3.52 -9.79
CA SER A 398 -14.32 -2.11 -9.42
C SER A 398 -13.39 -1.65 -8.29
N GLY A 399 -12.49 -2.52 -7.80
CA GLY A 399 -11.60 -2.22 -6.67
C GLY A 399 -12.22 -2.45 -5.29
N GLY A 400 -13.30 -3.25 -5.20
CA GLY A 400 -14.02 -3.50 -3.94
C GLY A 400 -13.35 -4.51 -2.99
N GLY A 401 -12.28 -5.18 -3.42
CA GLY A 401 -11.64 -6.23 -2.63
C GLY A 401 -12.61 -7.39 -2.34
N ALA A 402 -12.78 -7.72 -1.06
CA ALA A 402 -13.75 -8.71 -0.59
C ALA A 402 -15.20 -8.21 -0.59
N GLY A 403 -15.41 -6.90 -0.66
CA GLY A 403 -16.71 -6.25 -0.51
C GLY A 403 -16.66 -5.10 0.49
N GLY A 404 -17.83 -4.62 0.89
CA GLY A 404 -17.97 -3.55 1.88
C GLY A 404 -17.84 -4.05 3.32
N LEU A 405 -17.29 -3.23 4.20
CA LEU A 405 -17.15 -3.54 5.63
C LEU A 405 -18.53 -3.70 6.31
N ASP A 406 -18.80 -4.88 6.85
CA ASP A 406 -20.03 -5.14 7.62
C ASP A 406 -19.74 -5.19 9.13
N ALA A 407 -19.86 -4.05 9.81
CA ALA A 407 -19.61 -3.96 11.26
C ALA A 407 -20.49 -4.93 12.06
N LEU A 408 -21.77 -5.09 11.70
CA LEU A 408 -22.70 -5.94 12.45
C LEU A 408 -22.38 -7.42 12.28
N ALA A 409 -22.09 -7.87 11.06
CA ALA A 409 -21.72 -9.27 10.80
C ALA A 409 -20.39 -9.61 11.48
N VAL A 410 -19.40 -8.73 11.36
CA VAL A 410 -18.09 -8.86 12.01
C VAL A 410 -18.23 -8.97 13.54
N LEU A 411 -19.01 -8.09 14.18
CA LEU A 411 -19.20 -8.12 15.63
C LEU A 411 -20.01 -9.33 16.11
N ALA A 412 -20.96 -9.81 15.31
CA ALA A 412 -21.71 -11.04 15.61
C ALA A 412 -20.82 -12.30 15.49
N ALA A 413 -19.84 -12.28 14.58
CA ALA A 413 -18.90 -13.39 14.38
C ALA A 413 -17.71 -13.35 15.37
N ALA A 414 -17.31 -12.17 15.84
CA ALA A 414 -16.11 -11.99 16.67
C ALA A 414 -16.02 -12.91 17.90
N PRO A 415 -17.03 -13.09 18.78
CA PRO A 415 -16.91 -13.88 20.01
C PRO A 415 -16.58 -15.37 19.82
N ARG A 416 -16.84 -15.89 18.61
CA ARG A 416 -16.64 -17.29 18.23
C ARG A 416 -15.55 -17.45 17.18
N TRP A 417 -14.88 -16.35 16.81
CA TRP A 417 -13.85 -16.38 15.79
C TRP A 417 -12.59 -17.00 16.35
N HIS A 418 -12.07 -18.00 15.65
CA HIS A 418 -10.81 -18.64 16.01
C HIS A 418 -9.84 -18.48 14.86
N ALA A 419 -8.55 -18.34 15.17
CA ALA A 419 -7.49 -18.41 14.19
C ALA A 419 -7.60 -19.72 13.40
N GLY A 420 -7.92 -19.65 12.11
CA GLY A 420 -8.04 -20.82 11.24
C GLY A 420 -6.67 -21.44 10.92
N LYS A 421 -6.61 -22.65 10.35
CA LYS A 421 -5.34 -23.28 9.92
C LYS A 421 -4.54 -22.43 8.91
N ALA A 422 -5.21 -21.60 8.11
CA ALA A 422 -4.57 -20.63 7.21
C ALA A 422 -3.72 -19.59 7.97
N GLN A 423 -4.10 -19.25 9.20
CA GLN A 423 -3.32 -18.41 10.12
C GLN A 423 -1.97 -19.05 10.46
N GLN A 424 -2.00 -20.32 10.86
CA GLN A 424 -0.80 -21.09 11.21
C GLN A 424 0.11 -21.26 10.00
N GLN A 425 -0.46 -21.33 8.80
CA GLN A 425 0.29 -21.42 7.55
C GLN A 425 0.88 -20.07 7.13
N TYR A 426 0.18 -18.95 7.31
CA TYR A 426 0.74 -17.62 7.08
C TYR A 426 1.86 -17.27 8.07
N ASP A 427 1.68 -17.57 9.36
CA ASP A 427 2.71 -17.43 10.40
C ASP A 427 3.92 -18.35 10.12
N ALA A 428 3.69 -19.57 9.62
CA ALA A 428 4.75 -20.48 9.19
C ALA A 428 5.43 -19.99 7.90
N ASP A 429 4.68 -19.45 6.94
CA ASP A 429 5.19 -18.95 5.67
C ASP A 429 6.00 -17.67 5.88
N THR A 430 5.56 -16.71 6.70
CA THR A 430 6.35 -15.51 7.06
C THR A 430 7.59 -15.84 7.90
N ALA A 431 7.50 -16.78 8.85
CA ALA A 431 8.67 -17.31 9.56
C ALA A 431 9.67 -18.05 8.63
N THR A 432 9.21 -18.47 7.45
CA THR A 432 10.02 -19.18 6.44
C THR A 432 10.53 -18.24 5.34
N VAL A 433 9.75 -17.26 4.90
CA VAL A 433 10.15 -16.18 3.98
C VAL A 433 11.18 -15.26 4.63
N GLY A 434 11.09 -15.00 5.93
CA GLY A 434 12.14 -14.29 6.68
C GLY A 434 13.53 -14.98 6.63
N ARG A 435 13.58 -16.29 6.29
CA ARG A 435 14.83 -17.04 6.11
C ARG A 435 15.31 -17.09 4.65
N ASP A 436 14.42 -16.92 3.67
CA ASP A 436 14.71 -17.01 2.24
C ASP A 436 14.64 -15.67 1.49
N ALA A 437 14.21 -14.56 2.12
CA ALA A 437 14.11 -13.23 1.48
C ALA A 437 15.42 -12.78 0.79
N LYS A 438 16.57 -13.11 1.40
CA LYS A 438 17.89 -12.85 0.80
C LYS A 438 18.18 -13.72 -0.43
N ARG A 439 17.68 -14.96 -0.44
CA ARG A 439 17.83 -15.89 -1.58
C ARG A 439 16.86 -15.54 -2.71
N TRP A 440 15.68 -15.04 -2.35
CA TRP A 440 14.69 -14.52 -3.28
C TRP A 440 15.16 -13.22 -3.94
N ALA A 441 15.78 -12.33 -3.19
CA ALA A 441 16.43 -11.13 -3.72
C ALA A 441 17.55 -11.48 -4.71
N ALA A 442 18.44 -12.42 -4.37
CA ALA A 442 19.49 -12.89 -5.27
C ALA A 442 18.97 -13.57 -6.54
N PHE A 443 17.84 -14.30 -6.45
CA PHE A 443 17.18 -14.87 -7.62
C PHE A 443 16.59 -13.79 -8.52
N THR A 444 15.90 -12.82 -7.92
CA THR A 444 15.21 -11.74 -8.67
C THR A 444 16.21 -10.78 -9.30
N GLU A 445 17.29 -10.43 -8.60
CA GLU A 445 18.39 -9.61 -9.10
C GLU A 445 19.07 -10.27 -10.32
N ALA A 446 19.45 -11.54 -10.20
CA ALA A 446 20.04 -12.28 -11.32
C ALA A 446 19.08 -12.45 -12.52
N LEU A 447 17.78 -12.58 -12.27
CA LEU A 447 16.76 -12.64 -13.32
C LEU A 447 16.60 -11.29 -14.05
N VAL A 448 16.62 -10.17 -13.32
CA VAL A 448 16.51 -8.81 -13.87
C VAL A 448 17.76 -8.41 -14.64
N ASP A 449 18.93 -8.86 -14.18
CA ASP A 449 20.22 -8.60 -14.84
C ASP A 449 20.47 -9.51 -16.06
N GLY A 450 19.57 -10.46 -16.34
CA GLY A 450 19.72 -11.44 -17.43
C GLY A 450 20.84 -12.46 -17.18
N ASP A 451 21.34 -12.58 -15.95
CA ASP A 451 22.34 -13.57 -15.56
C ASP A 451 21.65 -14.90 -15.20
N GLU A 452 21.33 -15.65 -16.26
CA GLU A 452 20.61 -16.92 -16.18
C GLU A 452 21.32 -17.96 -15.30
N GLN A 453 22.65 -17.92 -15.26
CA GLN A 453 23.44 -18.87 -14.48
C GLN A 453 23.36 -18.56 -12.99
N SER A 454 23.41 -17.27 -12.62
CA SER A 454 23.19 -16.83 -11.24
C SER A 454 21.73 -17.02 -10.81
N ALA A 455 20.77 -16.85 -11.72
CA ALA A 455 19.35 -17.08 -11.46
C ALA A 455 19.08 -18.57 -11.18
N ASP A 456 19.57 -19.51 -11.99
CA ASP A 456 19.42 -20.96 -11.74
C ASP A 456 20.12 -21.37 -10.42
N GLN A 457 21.30 -20.82 -10.13
CA GLN A 457 21.99 -21.10 -8.87
C GLN A 457 21.24 -20.55 -7.65
N ALA A 458 20.65 -19.37 -7.74
CA ALA A 458 19.85 -18.78 -6.68
C ALA A 458 18.52 -19.53 -6.49
N TRP A 459 17.87 -19.91 -7.60
CA TRP A 459 16.66 -20.72 -7.62
C TRP A 459 16.84 -22.07 -6.90
N ARG A 460 17.95 -22.77 -7.15
CA ARG A 460 18.26 -24.05 -6.48
C ARG A 460 18.52 -23.91 -4.98
N LYS A 461 18.93 -22.72 -4.52
CA LYS A 461 19.17 -22.41 -3.10
C LYS A 461 17.88 -22.06 -2.36
N LEU A 462 16.77 -21.79 -3.06
CA LEU A 462 15.46 -21.61 -2.47
C LEU A 462 14.99 -22.92 -1.82
N THR A 463 14.33 -22.80 -0.67
CA THR A 463 13.70 -23.96 -0.03
C THR A 463 12.59 -24.53 -0.92
N PRO A 464 12.25 -25.83 -0.77
CA PRO A 464 11.09 -26.41 -1.46
C PRO A 464 9.80 -25.64 -1.21
N ALA A 465 9.58 -25.11 -0.01
CA ALA A 465 8.42 -24.29 0.32
C ALA A 465 8.38 -22.97 -0.49
N SER A 466 9.51 -22.28 -0.65
CA SER A 466 9.63 -21.07 -1.47
C SER A 466 9.45 -21.36 -2.97
N ARG A 467 9.95 -22.50 -3.46
CA ARG A 467 9.74 -22.95 -4.84
C ARG A 467 8.29 -23.36 -5.11
N ASP A 468 7.65 -24.03 -4.15
CA ASP A 468 6.24 -24.39 -4.21
C ASP A 468 5.33 -23.17 -4.12
N TRP A 469 5.69 -22.19 -3.29
CA TRP A 469 5.02 -20.89 -3.25
C TRP A 469 5.13 -20.17 -4.59
N ALA A 470 6.33 -20.10 -5.19
CA ALA A 470 6.54 -19.50 -6.50
C ALA A 470 5.75 -20.21 -7.61
N ALA A 471 5.69 -21.55 -7.56
CA ALA A 471 4.89 -22.35 -8.48
C ALA A 471 3.38 -22.12 -8.30
N ARG A 472 2.90 -21.95 -7.06
CA ARG A 472 1.50 -21.61 -6.76
C ARG A 472 1.15 -20.17 -7.18
N ALA A 473 2.03 -19.20 -6.92
CA ALA A 473 1.87 -17.82 -7.36
C ALA A 473 1.81 -17.74 -8.89
N TRP A 474 2.65 -18.50 -9.59
CA TRP A 474 2.63 -18.63 -11.05
C TRP A 474 1.34 -19.27 -11.59
N ALA A 475 0.81 -20.28 -10.90
CA ALA A 475 -0.42 -20.97 -11.28
C ALA A 475 -1.70 -20.13 -11.11
N GLN A 476 -1.66 -19.09 -10.26
CA GLN A 476 -2.80 -18.22 -9.95
C GLN A 476 -2.87 -16.95 -10.81
N LEU A 477 -1.85 -16.67 -11.63
CA LEU A 477 -1.89 -15.56 -12.60
C LEU A 477 -2.99 -15.81 -13.63
N ASP A 478 -3.73 -14.76 -14.02
CA ASP A 478 -4.71 -14.89 -15.10
C ASP A 478 -4.01 -15.18 -16.46
N PRO A 479 -4.74 -15.71 -17.47
CA PRO A 479 -4.15 -16.07 -18.77
C PRO A 479 -3.52 -14.90 -19.54
N ALA A 480 -4.02 -13.68 -19.39
CA ALA A 480 -3.48 -12.47 -20.00
C ALA A 480 -2.21 -11.99 -19.29
N ALA A 481 -2.16 -12.08 -17.95
CA ALA A 481 -0.96 -11.83 -17.15
C ALA A 481 0.14 -12.87 -17.43
N ARG A 482 -0.23 -14.16 -17.61
CA ARG A 482 0.68 -15.22 -18.08
C ARG A 482 1.19 -14.96 -19.50
N ALA A 483 0.33 -14.50 -20.40
CA ALA A 483 0.72 -14.20 -21.78
C ALA A 483 1.63 -12.96 -21.87
N TRP A 484 1.45 -11.96 -21.00
CA TRP A 484 2.31 -10.78 -20.91
C TRP A 484 3.67 -11.12 -20.27
N ALA A 485 3.69 -11.86 -19.16
CA ALA A 485 4.93 -12.34 -18.53
C ALA A 485 5.71 -13.29 -19.46
N ALA A 486 5.02 -14.21 -20.15
CA ALA A 486 5.65 -15.09 -21.15
C ALA A 486 6.17 -14.33 -22.38
N ARG A 487 5.55 -13.21 -22.76
CA ARG A 487 6.07 -12.31 -23.81
C ARG A 487 7.29 -11.53 -23.35
N ALA A 488 7.30 -11.03 -22.11
CA ALA A 488 8.48 -10.41 -21.51
C ALA A 488 9.66 -11.40 -21.37
N TRP A 489 9.38 -12.69 -21.23
CA TRP A 489 10.38 -13.77 -21.16
C TRP A 489 10.80 -14.30 -22.53
N ALA A 490 10.11 -13.92 -23.61
CA ALA A 490 10.43 -14.34 -24.98
C ALA A 490 11.25 -13.29 -25.76
N ASP A 491 11.35 -12.05 -25.27
CA ASP A 491 12.03 -10.93 -25.95
C ASP A 491 13.50 -10.75 -25.50
N ALA A 492 14.05 -11.68 -24.73
CA ALA A 492 15.48 -11.80 -24.49
C ALA A 492 15.99 -13.09 -25.16
N ASP A 493 17.01 -12.97 -26.03
CA ASP A 493 17.59 -14.02 -26.87
C ASP A 493 17.93 -15.32 -26.09
N TRP A 494 16.95 -16.21 -25.95
CA TRP A 494 17.19 -17.59 -25.52
C TRP A 494 17.58 -18.44 -26.73
N SER A 495 18.89 -18.57 -26.95
CA SER A 495 19.43 -19.58 -27.85
C SER A 495 19.25 -20.97 -27.22
N ALA A 496 18.12 -21.59 -27.52
CA ALA A 496 17.89 -23.00 -27.27
C ALA A 496 19.05 -23.81 -27.88
N ARG A 497 19.92 -24.37 -27.04
CA ARG A 497 20.90 -25.35 -27.48
C ARG A 497 20.17 -26.60 -27.97
N ALA A 498 20.28 -26.79 -29.27
CA ALA A 498 19.95 -27.97 -30.03
C ALA A 498 20.39 -29.25 -29.33
N TRP A 499 19.46 -30.18 -29.19
CA TRP A 499 19.78 -31.60 -29.38
C TRP A 499 19.58 -31.86 -30.87
N ALA A 500 20.69 -32.08 -31.55
CA ALA A 500 20.71 -32.51 -32.93
C ALA A 500 20.16 -33.94 -33.01
N ASP A 501 19.14 -34.14 -33.83
CA ASP A 501 19.05 -35.32 -34.69
C ASP A 501 18.13 -35.04 -35.89
N GLY A 502 18.70 -35.21 -37.08
CA GLY A 502 18.06 -35.76 -38.29
C GLY A 502 16.90 -35.01 -38.95
N GLU A 503 17.23 -34.24 -40.00
CA GLU A 503 16.51 -34.07 -41.28
C GLU A 503 14.99 -34.41 -41.34
N TRP A 504 14.14 -33.37 -41.40
CA TRP A 504 13.37 -33.06 -42.62
C TRP A 504 12.70 -31.68 -42.52
N ALA A 505 12.81 -30.94 -43.63
CA ALA A 505 12.45 -29.54 -43.73
C ALA A 505 10.93 -29.29 -43.75
N ALA A 506 10.55 -28.20 -43.08
CA ALA A 506 9.55 -27.21 -43.47
C ALA A 506 8.18 -27.71 -43.96
N ARG A 507 7.17 -27.53 -43.09
CA ARG A 507 5.91 -26.87 -43.49
C ARG A 507 5.22 -26.24 -42.29
N ALA A 508 5.27 -24.91 -42.26
CA ALA A 508 4.50 -24.07 -41.39
C ALA A 508 3.00 -24.30 -41.60
N TRP A 509 2.26 -24.66 -40.55
CA TRP A 509 0.83 -24.36 -40.44
C TRP A 509 0.46 -24.05 -38.98
N ALA A 510 -0.19 -22.90 -38.84
CA ALA A 510 -0.65 -22.30 -37.61
C ALA A 510 -1.82 -23.08 -36.95
N ALA A 511 -1.87 -22.98 -35.62
CA ALA A 511 -3.05 -23.04 -34.76
C ALA A 511 -4.02 -24.24 -34.95
N ARG A 512 -3.92 -25.21 -34.03
CA ARG A 512 -5.12 -25.82 -33.41
C ARG A 512 -4.77 -26.48 -32.07
N ALA A 513 -5.59 -26.16 -31.07
CA ALA A 513 -5.47 -26.51 -29.67
C ALA A 513 -5.32 -28.01 -29.39
N TRP A 514 -4.47 -28.36 -28.41
CA TRP A 514 -4.59 -29.59 -27.65
C TRP A 514 -4.49 -29.30 -26.16
N ALA A 515 -5.58 -29.61 -25.46
CA ALA A 515 -5.69 -29.64 -24.02
C ALA A 515 -4.74 -30.69 -23.44
N ALA A 516 -3.83 -30.28 -22.55
CA ALA A 516 -3.03 -31.21 -21.76
C ALA A 516 -3.70 -31.41 -20.40
N ARG A 517 -4.19 -32.65 -20.24
CA ARG A 517 -4.68 -33.29 -19.03
C ARG A 517 -3.71 -33.14 -17.85
N ALA A 518 -4.32 -33.09 -16.67
CA ALA A 518 -3.71 -33.21 -15.37
C ALA A 518 -2.72 -34.38 -15.28
N TRP A 519 -1.59 -34.14 -14.61
CA TRP A 519 -0.75 -35.19 -14.04
C TRP A 519 -0.57 -34.88 -12.56
N ALA A 520 -1.20 -35.73 -11.75
CA ALA A 520 -1.02 -35.81 -10.32
C ALA A 520 0.38 -36.36 -10.02
N SER A 521 0.97 -35.83 -8.95
CA SER A 521 2.15 -36.36 -8.29
C SER A 521 1.92 -37.80 -7.83
N ASP A 522 2.82 -38.71 -8.19
CA ASP A 522 3.10 -39.88 -7.38
C ASP A 522 4.62 -40.05 -7.23
N ASP A 523 5.02 -40.18 -5.97
CA ASP A 523 6.37 -40.27 -5.45
C ASP A 523 7.17 -41.45 -6.01
N TRP A 524 8.47 -41.23 -6.21
CA TRP A 524 9.41 -42.29 -6.58
C TRP A 524 10.22 -42.74 -5.36
N ALA A 525 9.99 -43.98 -4.92
CA ALA A 525 10.99 -44.76 -4.20
C ALA A 525 10.91 -46.23 -4.59
N ALA A 526 12.09 -46.81 -4.81
CA ALA A 526 12.42 -48.24 -4.93
C ALA A 526 12.23 -48.92 -6.31
N ARG A 527 13.38 -49.00 -7.01
CA ARG A 527 13.89 -50.07 -7.88
C ARG A 527 13.11 -51.41 -7.85
N ALA A 528 12.83 -51.99 -9.03
CA ALA A 528 13.50 -53.19 -9.55
C ALA A 528 12.78 -53.87 -10.74
N TRP A 529 13.52 -53.96 -11.86
CA TRP A 529 13.69 -55.09 -12.80
C TRP A 529 12.54 -55.66 -13.67
N ALA A 530 12.85 -55.61 -14.98
CA ALA A 530 12.88 -56.69 -15.99
C ALA A 530 11.64 -57.04 -16.83
N ASP A 531 11.83 -56.82 -18.14
CA ASP A 531 11.46 -57.60 -19.33
C ASP A 531 10.14 -58.40 -19.36
N ALA A 532 9.31 -58.13 -20.37
CA ALA A 532 9.25 -58.94 -21.60
C ALA A 532 7.96 -58.71 -22.42
N ASP A 533 8.16 -58.74 -23.75
CA ASP A 533 7.26 -59.24 -24.80
C ASP A 533 6.08 -58.40 -25.35
N TRP A 534 6.39 -57.77 -26.50
CA TRP A 534 5.80 -57.97 -27.85
C TRP A 534 4.29 -58.22 -28.00
N SER A 535 3.64 -57.46 -28.89
CA SER A 535 3.42 -57.89 -30.29
C SER A 535 2.58 -56.93 -31.14
N ALA A 536 2.79 -57.07 -32.44
CA ALA A 536 2.54 -56.18 -33.58
C ALA A 536 1.09 -56.07 -34.12
N ARG A 537 0.99 -55.22 -35.17
CA ARG A 537 0.06 -55.20 -36.34
C ARG A 537 -0.95 -54.04 -36.33
N ALA A 538 -1.29 -53.40 -37.45
CA ALA A 538 -0.86 -53.41 -38.85
C ALA A 538 -1.52 -52.18 -39.53
N TRP A 539 -0.92 -51.68 -40.60
CA TRP A 539 -1.53 -50.70 -41.51
C TRP A 539 -2.44 -51.41 -42.53
N ALA A 540 -3.58 -50.81 -42.88
CA ALA A 540 -4.32 -51.08 -44.12
C ALA A 540 -5.25 -49.89 -44.48
N ALA A 541 -5.48 -49.73 -45.77
CA ALA A 541 -5.93 -48.53 -46.46
C ALA A 541 -7.43 -48.53 -46.88
N ASP A 542 -7.80 -47.42 -47.53
CA ASP A 542 -8.81 -47.21 -48.60
C ASP A 542 -10.29 -46.85 -48.31
N ASP A 543 -10.64 -45.66 -48.85
CA ASP A 543 -11.84 -45.18 -49.59
C ASP A 543 -13.29 -45.45 -49.13
N TRP A 544 -14.13 -44.38 -49.13
CA TRP A 544 -15.25 -44.22 -50.08
C TRP A 544 -16.00 -42.87 -49.99
N ALA A 545 -16.61 -42.49 -51.11
CA ALA A 545 -17.22 -41.20 -51.42
C ALA A 545 -18.76 -41.13 -51.22
N ALA A 546 -19.22 -39.87 -51.13
CA ALA A 546 -20.49 -39.30 -51.65
C ALA A 546 -21.87 -39.73 -51.10
N ARG A 547 -22.64 -38.72 -50.66
CA ARG A 547 -23.96 -38.34 -51.26
C ARG A 547 -24.45 -36.96 -50.78
N ALA A 548 -25.00 -36.22 -51.74
CA ALA A 548 -25.61 -34.89 -51.62
C ALA A 548 -26.98 -34.91 -50.90
N TRP A 549 -27.53 -33.74 -50.59
CA TRP A 549 -28.93 -33.31 -50.86
C TRP A 549 -29.02 -31.77 -50.79
N ALA A 550 -29.98 -31.19 -51.53
CA ALA A 550 -30.05 -29.79 -51.97
C ALA A 550 -31.22 -28.99 -51.33
N ALA A 551 -31.07 -27.65 -51.39
CA ALA A 551 -32.07 -26.56 -51.37
C ALA A 551 -32.95 -26.39 -50.09
N ASP A 552 -33.26 -25.19 -49.58
CA ASP A 552 -33.84 -24.04 -50.28
C ASP A 552 -33.61 -22.66 -49.60
N ARG A 553 -33.80 -21.60 -50.40
CA ARG A 553 -33.71 -20.15 -50.07
C ARG A 553 -34.84 -19.67 -49.16
N TRP A 554 -34.61 -18.59 -48.39
CA TRP A 554 -35.53 -17.44 -48.27
C TRP A 554 -34.74 -16.14 -47.99
N ASN A 555 -35.23 -15.04 -48.56
CA ASN A 555 -34.57 -13.75 -48.69
C ASN A 555 -35.25 -12.68 -47.81
N ALA A 556 -34.46 -11.72 -47.34
CA ALA A 556 -34.77 -10.31 -47.04
C ALA A 556 -35.88 -9.92 -46.03
N ARG A 557 -35.49 -9.09 -45.04
CA ARG A 557 -35.92 -7.67 -44.95
C ARG A 557 -35.11 -6.87 -43.92
N ALA A 558 -34.85 -5.61 -44.29
CA ALA A 558 -34.29 -4.51 -43.50
C ALA A 558 -35.12 -4.23 -42.23
N TRP A 559 -34.67 -3.42 -41.25
CA TRP A 559 -34.72 -1.96 -41.27
C TRP A 559 -33.63 -1.32 -40.39
N ALA A 560 -33.15 -0.15 -40.83
CA ALA A 560 -32.31 0.80 -40.11
C ALA A 560 -32.97 2.19 -40.12
N TRP A 561 -32.41 3.13 -39.32
CA TRP A 561 -32.64 4.60 -39.21
C TRP A 561 -33.73 5.02 -38.19
N LEU A 562 -33.57 5.97 -37.23
CA LEU A 562 -32.58 7.05 -36.96
C LEU A 562 -32.79 7.74 -35.56
N PRO A 563 -32.10 8.86 -35.17
CA PRO A 563 -31.97 9.42 -33.83
C PRO A 563 -32.72 10.77 -33.63
N ALA A 564 -32.52 11.37 -32.46
CA ALA A 564 -32.61 12.79 -32.08
C ALA A 564 -33.78 13.66 -32.61
N SER A 565 -34.63 14.06 -31.66
CA SER A 565 -34.99 15.46 -31.36
C SER A 565 -35.43 15.56 -29.91
#